data_AF-A0A0A2LHH6-F1
#
_entry.id   AF-A0A0A2LHH6-F1
#
_cell.length_a   1.000
_cell.length_b   1.000
_cell.length_c   1.000
_cell.angle_alpha   90.00
_cell.angle_beta   90.00
_cell.angle_gamma   90.00
#
_symmetry.space_group_name_H-M   'P 1'
#
loop_
_entity.id
_entity.type
_entity.pdbx_description
1 polymer ?
#
loop_
_entity_poly.entity_id
_entity_poly.type
_entity_poly.pdbx_seq_one_letter_code
_entity_poly.pdbx_strand_id
1 'polypeptide(L)'
;MGMFKIKSLNCINYFINIPMKKIIPFILIALSSCSSSVSLITANDEYGYHITSKNLKEFSNPAKTTLKQIKSKEVSTEFDYMKKYLVTGRDHLIPNGIFTYAIVKGSDTIYASSNLTYWFYKDRVILYQSPIINVETINDLQ
;
A
#
# COMPACT_ATOMS: atom_id res chain seq x y z
N MET A 1 -38.50 7.69 -20.58
CA MET A 1 -38.16 6.25 -20.65
C MET A 1 -36.98 6.13 -21.60
N GLY A 2 -35.79 5.82 -21.07
CA GLY A 2 -34.53 5.81 -21.81
C GLY A 2 -33.37 5.62 -20.83
N MET A 3 -32.64 4.53 -21.02
CA MET A 3 -31.77 3.83 -20.07
C MET A 3 -30.43 4.54 -19.80
N PHE A 4 -29.85 4.28 -18.63
CA PHE A 4 -28.56 4.76 -18.12
C PHE A 4 -27.35 4.37 -18.98
N LYS A 5 -26.38 5.28 -19.07
CA LYS A 5 -24.97 4.96 -19.35
C LYS A 5 -24.06 5.88 -18.55
N ILE A 6 -23.72 5.49 -17.32
CA ILE A 6 -22.69 6.19 -16.52
C ILE A 6 -21.33 5.72 -17.02
N LYS A 7 -20.73 6.53 -17.89
CA LYS A 7 -19.27 6.54 -18.10
C LYS A 7 -18.67 7.39 -16.98
N SER A 8 -17.72 6.81 -16.24
CA SER A 8 -16.63 7.48 -15.52
C SER A 8 -16.98 8.86 -14.94
N LEU A 9 -17.40 8.91 -13.67
CA LEU A 9 -17.40 10.17 -12.93
C LEU A 9 -15.96 10.55 -12.59
N ASN A 10 -15.36 11.35 -13.48
CA ASN A 10 -14.37 12.33 -13.07
C ASN A 10 -14.98 13.21 -11.97
N CYS A 11 -14.18 13.54 -10.97
CA CYS A 11 -14.51 14.47 -9.89
C CYS A 11 -15.09 15.78 -10.47
N ILE A 12 -16.41 15.95 -10.39
CA ILE A 12 -17.07 17.19 -10.79
C ILE A 12 -16.93 18.18 -9.63
N ASN A 13 -16.14 19.23 -9.86
CA ASN A 13 -16.14 20.45 -9.08
C ASN A 13 -17.55 21.07 -9.09
N TYR A 14 -18.14 21.28 -7.93
CA TYR A 14 -19.33 22.13 -7.79
C TYR A 14 -18.90 23.49 -7.23
N PHE A 15 -19.00 24.54 -8.05
CA PHE A 15 -19.04 25.93 -7.59
C PHE A 15 -20.48 26.30 -7.32
N ILE A 16 -20.79 26.69 -6.08
CA ILE A 16 -22.09 27.27 -5.71
C ILE A 16 -21.89 28.78 -5.60
N ASN A 17 -22.63 29.54 -6.40
CA ASN A 17 -22.72 31.00 -6.28
C ASN A 17 -24.00 31.32 -5.48
N ILE A 18 -23.87 31.86 -4.26
CA ILE A 18 -25.00 32.22 -3.39
C ILE A 18 -25.01 33.74 -3.20
N PRO A 19 -26.12 34.45 -3.47
CA PRO A 19 -26.22 35.87 -3.13
C PRO A 19 -26.37 36.04 -1.62
N MET A 20 -25.55 36.94 -1.07
CA MET A 20 -25.50 37.32 0.33
C MET A 20 -26.87 37.73 0.89
N LYS A 21 -27.36 37.02 1.91
CA LYS A 21 -27.85 37.61 3.17
C LYS A 21 -28.20 36.51 4.17
N LYS A 22 -27.44 36.50 5.26
CA LYS A 22 -27.70 35.85 6.56
C LYS A 22 -28.01 34.36 6.50
N ILE A 23 -26.98 33.53 6.61
CA ILE A 23 -26.88 32.29 7.40
C ILE A 23 -25.39 31.94 7.41
N ILE A 24 -24.80 31.74 8.60
CA ILE A 24 -23.44 31.21 8.74
C ILE A 24 -23.48 29.77 8.18
N PRO A 25 -22.79 29.45 7.07
CA PRO A 25 -22.77 28.09 6.60
C PRO A 25 -21.71 27.35 7.42
N PHE A 26 -22.19 26.44 8.26
CA PHE A 26 -21.41 25.34 8.81
C PHE A 26 -20.71 24.65 7.64
N ILE A 27 -19.41 24.87 7.48
CA ILE A 27 -18.60 24.15 6.49
C ILE A 27 -18.53 22.71 7.01
N LEU A 28 -19.47 21.87 6.55
CA LEU A 28 -19.29 20.42 6.59
C LEU A 28 -18.13 20.11 5.65
N ILE A 29 -16.92 20.09 6.21
CA ILE A 29 -15.78 19.40 5.61
C ILE A 29 -16.16 17.92 5.65
N ALA A 30 -16.85 17.46 4.62
CA ALA A 30 -16.89 16.05 4.30
C ALA A 30 -15.46 15.67 3.92
N LEU A 31 -14.68 15.26 4.93
CA LEU A 31 -13.47 14.48 4.73
C LEU A 31 -13.92 13.23 3.99
N SER A 32 -13.90 13.28 2.66
CA SER A 32 -14.06 12.11 1.83
C SER A 32 -12.91 11.19 2.22
N SER A 33 -13.19 10.21 3.10
CA SER A 33 -12.24 9.17 3.44
C SER A 33 -12.08 8.33 2.19
N CYS A 34 -11.19 8.77 1.29
CA CYS A 34 -10.63 7.92 0.28
C CYS A 34 -10.02 6.76 1.08
N SER A 35 -10.68 5.60 1.05
CA SER A 35 -10.30 4.46 1.86
C SER A 35 -8.84 4.17 1.56
N SER A 36 -7.98 4.46 2.53
CA SER A 36 -6.55 4.35 2.37
C SER A 36 -6.17 2.91 2.70
N SER A 37 -6.68 1.98 1.90
CA SER A 37 -6.46 0.55 2.07
C SER A 37 -5.06 0.19 1.61
N VAL A 38 -4.37 -0.61 2.42
CA VAL A 38 -3.12 -1.27 2.08
C VAL A 38 -3.40 -2.76 1.99
N SER A 39 -2.84 -3.43 1.00
CA SER A 39 -2.92 -4.89 0.89
C SER A 39 -1.60 -5.49 1.33
N LEU A 40 -1.66 -6.48 2.22
CA LEU A 40 -0.51 -7.32 2.55
C LEU A 40 -0.64 -8.63 1.78
N ILE A 41 0.40 -9.00 1.07
CA ILE A 41 0.55 -10.28 0.39
C ILE A 41 1.67 -11.04 1.10
N THR A 42 1.37 -12.25 1.55
CA THR A 42 2.34 -13.14 2.20
C THR A 42 2.64 -14.30 1.25
N ALA A 43 3.92 -14.60 1.04
CA ALA A 43 4.34 -15.79 0.30
C ALA A 43 4.05 -17.04 1.15
N ASN A 44 3.41 -18.03 0.56
CA ASN A 44 3.19 -19.32 1.20
C ASN A 44 4.50 -20.11 1.08
N ASP A 45 5.11 -20.49 2.20
CA ASP A 45 6.36 -21.25 2.22
C ASP A 45 6.11 -22.76 2.01
N GLU A 46 5.32 -23.10 1.00
CA GLU A 46 5.07 -24.48 0.63
C GLU A 46 6.13 -24.95 -0.38
N TYR A 47 6.74 -26.11 -0.10
CA TYR A 47 7.66 -26.82 -1.00
C TYR A 47 9.05 -26.19 -1.24
N GLY A 48 9.60 -25.44 -0.29
CA GLY A 48 10.98 -24.91 -0.39
C GLY A 48 11.18 -23.86 -1.49
N TYR A 49 10.08 -23.27 -1.95
CA TYR A 49 10.08 -22.22 -2.95
C TYR A 49 10.16 -20.84 -2.28
N HIS A 50 11.13 -20.03 -2.71
CA HIS A 50 11.32 -18.69 -2.17
C HIS A 50 11.16 -17.62 -3.25
N ILE A 51 10.48 -16.53 -2.90
CA ILE A 51 10.48 -15.32 -3.71
C ILE A 51 11.74 -14.53 -3.38
N THR A 52 12.47 -14.13 -4.42
CA THR A 52 13.70 -13.36 -4.36
C THR A 52 13.58 -12.08 -5.18
N SER A 53 14.59 -11.23 -5.13
CA SER A 53 14.67 -10.03 -5.98
C SER A 53 14.57 -10.33 -7.49
N LYS A 54 14.87 -11.56 -7.93
CA LYS A 54 14.80 -11.99 -9.34
C LYS A 54 13.39 -12.35 -9.81
N ASN A 55 12.47 -12.64 -8.90
CA ASN A 55 11.13 -13.17 -9.20
C ASN A 55 10.02 -12.51 -8.36
N LEU A 56 10.18 -11.23 -7.98
CA LEU A 56 9.18 -10.47 -7.21
C LEU A 56 7.76 -10.47 -7.81
N LYS A 57 7.64 -10.66 -9.13
CA LYS A 57 6.35 -10.81 -9.82
C LYS A 57 5.52 -11.99 -9.30
N GLU A 58 6.14 -12.97 -8.65
CA GLU A 58 5.46 -14.15 -8.13
C GLU A 58 4.56 -13.82 -6.94
N PHE A 59 4.69 -12.62 -6.34
CA PHE A 59 3.73 -12.12 -5.37
C PHE A 59 2.31 -11.92 -5.94
N SER A 60 2.15 -11.84 -7.27
CA SER A 60 0.83 -11.77 -7.89
C SER A 60 0.24 -13.16 -8.19
N ASN A 61 0.93 -14.25 -7.83
CA ASN A 61 0.46 -15.61 -8.09
C ASN A 61 -0.38 -16.13 -6.91
N PRO A 62 -1.72 -16.21 -7.05
CA PRO A 62 -2.60 -16.60 -5.94
C PRO A 62 -2.39 -18.05 -5.49
N ALA A 63 -1.76 -18.91 -6.30
CA ALA A 63 -1.43 -20.28 -5.90
C ALA A 63 -0.22 -20.36 -4.95
N LYS A 64 0.55 -19.26 -4.81
CA LYS A 64 1.77 -19.19 -4.00
C LYS A 64 1.72 -18.13 -2.90
N THR A 65 0.60 -17.43 -2.77
CA THR A 65 0.49 -16.29 -1.86
C THR A 65 -0.88 -16.17 -1.22
N THR A 66 -0.91 -15.59 -0.03
CA THR A 66 -2.13 -15.21 0.67
C THR A 66 -2.27 -13.69 0.71
N LEU A 67 -3.47 -13.16 0.43
CA LEU A 67 -3.79 -11.73 0.45
C LEU A 67 -4.63 -11.36 1.67
N LYS A 68 -4.22 -10.33 2.42
CA LYS A 68 -4.98 -9.70 3.50
C LYS A 68 -5.16 -8.20 3.20
N GLN A 69 -6.40 -7.73 3.25
CA GLN A 69 -6.73 -6.30 3.13
C GLN A 69 -6.65 -5.61 4.48
N ILE A 70 -5.97 -4.48 4.55
CA ILE A 70 -5.72 -3.72 5.78
C ILE A 70 -6.28 -2.31 5.61
N LYS A 71 -7.30 -2.00 6.41
CA LYS A 71 -8.03 -0.73 6.36
C LYS A 71 -7.61 0.17 7.54
N SER A 72 -6.31 0.33 7.74
CA SER A 72 -5.72 1.23 8.74
C SER A 72 -5.14 2.47 8.07
N LYS A 73 -5.59 3.65 8.51
CA LYS A 73 -5.05 4.94 8.04
C LYS A 73 -3.59 5.12 8.46
N GLU A 74 -3.22 4.58 9.60
CA GLU A 74 -1.86 4.64 10.16
C GLU A 74 -0.91 3.82 9.30
N VAL A 75 -1.26 2.56 9.01
CA VAL A 75 -0.52 1.69 8.07
C VAL A 75 -0.36 2.35 6.70
N SER A 76 -1.41 2.99 6.18
CA SER A 76 -1.32 3.70 4.90
C SER A 76 -0.40 4.92 4.93
N THR A 77 -0.42 5.68 6.03
CA THR A 77 0.42 6.87 6.21
C THR A 77 1.88 6.46 6.35
N GLU A 78 2.11 5.40 7.11
CA GLU A 78 3.41 4.80 7.31
C GLU A 78 4.00 4.28 6.00
N PHE A 79 3.21 3.59 5.17
CA PHE A 79 3.62 3.17 3.83
C PHE A 79 4.14 4.33 2.97
N ASP A 80 3.43 5.47 2.97
CA ASP A 80 3.86 6.66 2.24
C ASP A 80 5.13 7.28 2.83
N TYR A 81 5.30 7.18 4.14
CA TYR A 81 6.50 7.65 4.83
C TYR A 81 7.70 6.80 4.42
N MET A 82 7.61 5.46 4.51
CA MET A 82 8.70 4.54 4.15
C MET A 82 9.27 4.79 2.75
N LYS A 83 8.39 5.09 1.77
CA LYS A 83 8.79 5.39 0.38
C LYS A 83 9.74 6.59 0.24
N LYS A 84 9.80 7.49 1.22
CA LYS A 84 10.72 8.63 1.21
C LYS A 84 12.12 8.28 1.71
N TYR A 85 12.30 7.15 2.41
CA TYR A 85 13.54 6.74 3.06
C TYR A 85 14.34 5.73 2.22
N LEU A 86 14.54 6.05 0.93
CA LEU A 86 15.24 5.18 -0.02
C LEU A 86 16.74 5.43 0.00
N VAL A 87 17.53 4.35 0.01
CA VAL A 87 18.96 4.40 -0.27
C VAL A 87 19.23 4.09 -1.73
N THR A 88 19.98 4.98 -2.36
CA THR A 88 20.53 4.78 -3.70
C THR A 88 21.84 4.02 -3.61
N GLY A 89 21.79 2.70 -3.66
CA GLY A 89 23.00 1.87 -3.71
C GLY A 89 22.71 0.51 -4.33
N ARG A 90 23.41 0.17 -5.42
CA ARG A 90 23.42 -1.21 -5.97
C ARG A 90 24.09 -2.18 -5.01
N ASP A 91 24.96 -1.67 -4.14
CA ASP A 91 25.80 -2.46 -3.22
C ASP A 91 25.00 -3.08 -2.06
N HIS A 92 23.69 -2.83 -1.98
CA HIS A 92 22.80 -3.39 -0.95
C HIS A 92 21.71 -4.29 -1.55
N LEU A 93 21.75 -4.53 -2.86
CA LEU A 93 21.02 -5.64 -3.45
C LEU A 93 21.67 -6.93 -2.97
N ILE A 94 21.14 -7.54 -1.91
CA ILE A 94 21.48 -8.92 -1.58
C ILE A 94 21.01 -9.75 -2.79
N PRO A 95 21.92 -10.30 -3.63
CA PRO A 95 21.54 -10.84 -4.94
C PRO A 95 20.59 -12.04 -4.89
N ASN A 96 20.25 -12.52 -3.69
CA ASN A 96 19.34 -13.61 -3.40
C ASN A 96 18.55 -13.36 -2.10
N GLY A 97 18.26 -12.09 -1.74
CA GLY A 97 17.41 -11.79 -0.58
C GLY A 97 16.06 -12.50 -0.73
N ILE A 98 15.65 -13.26 0.29
CA ILE A 98 14.36 -13.95 0.33
C ILE A 98 13.32 -12.98 0.89
N PHE A 99 12.23 -12.82 0.14
CA PHE A 99 11.10 -11.95 0.47
C PHE A 99 9.89 -12.79 0.82
N THR A 100 9.24 -12.45 1.92
CA THR A 100 8.06 -13.13 2.44
C THR A 100 6.82 -12.25 2.33
N TYR A 101 7.00 -10.93 2.34
CA TYR A 101 5.89 -9.98 2.33
C TYR A 101 5.98 -9.02 1.16
N ALA A 102 4.81 -8.66 0.61
CA ALA A 102 4.63 -7.52 -0.28
C ALA A 102 3.47 -6.66 0.22
N ILE A 103 3.76 -5.40 0.50
CA ILE A 103 2.81 -4.40 0.96
C ILE A 103 2.45 -3.52 -0.24
N VAL A 104 1.18 -3.49 -0.62
CA VAL A 104 0.69 -2.85 -1.84
C VAL A 104 -0.27 -1.70 -1.50
N LYS A 105 -0.03 -0.54 -2.10
CA LYS A 105 -0.93 0.62 -2.03
C LYS A 105 -1.00 1.31 -3.39
N GLY A 106 -2.17 1.26 -4.02
CA GLY A 106 -2.32 1.75 -5.39
C GLY A 106 -1.40 0.98 -6.35
N SER A 107 -0.54 1.70 -7.06
CA SER A 107 0.46 1.12 -7.97
C SER A 107 1.82 0.84 -7.32
N ASP A 108 1.98 1.17 -6.04
CA ASP A 108 3.25 1.02 -5.33
C ASP A 108 3.29 -0.27 -4.51
N THR A 109 4.45 -0.90 -4.46
CA THR A 109 4.69 -2.12 -3.69
C THR A 109 6.03 -2.06 -2.98
N ILE A 110 6.01 -2.29 -1.67
CA ILE A 110 7.20 -2.46 -0.84
C ILE A 110 7.31 -3.94 -0.47
N TYR A 111 8.48 -4.54 -0.69
CA TYR A 111 8.76 -5.94 -0.38
C TYR A 111 9.58 -6.04 0.91
N ALA A 112 9.33 -7.07 1.73
CA ALA A 112 10.08 -7.31 2.95
C ALA A 112 10.44 -8.78 3.18
N SER A 113 11.55 -9.01 3.90
CA SER A 113 11.96 -10.33 4.39
C SER A 113 11.08 -10.82 5.54
N SER A 114 11.09 -12.13 5.83
CA SER A 114 10.30 -12.74 6.92
C SER A 114 10.53 -12.11 8.30
N ASN A 115 11.76 -11.71 8.58
CA ASN A 115 12.19 -11.06 9.82
C ASN A 115 12.12 -9.54 9.78
N LEU A 116 11.60 -8.94 8.70
CA LEU A 116 11.38 -7.50 8.56
C LEU A 116 12.65 -6.65 8.67
N THR A 117 13.81 -7.25 8.41
CA THR A 117 15.08 -6.52 8.42
C THR A 117 15.39 -5.84 7.10
N TYR A 118 14.90 -6.40 5.99
CA TYR A 118 15.15 -5.91 4.64
C TYR A 118 13.87 -5.43 3.98
N TRP A 119 13.91 -4.22 3.45
CA TRP A 119 12.77 -3.54 2.83
C TRP A 119 13.18 -2.98 1.47
N PHE A 120 12.37 -3.24 0.44
CA PHE A 120 12.69 -2.93 -0.95
C PHE A 120 11.54 -2.23 -1.67
N TYR A 121 11.86 -1.17 -2.42
CA TYR A 121 10.93 -0.42 -3.26
C TYR A 121 11.59 0.04 -4.55
N LYS A 122 11.02 -0.29 -5.72
CA LYS A 122 11.54 0.10 -7.06
C LYS A 122 13.05 -0.09 -7.19
N ASP A 123 13.52 -1.28 -6.85
CA ASP A 123 14.94 -1.69 -6.89
C ASP A 123 15.88 -0.96 -5.92
N ARG A 124 15.33 -0.31 -4.89
CA ARG A 124 16.09 0.37 -3.84
C ARG A 124 15.79 -0.21 -2.48
N VAL A 125 16.79 -0.18 -1.60
CA VAL A 125 16.64 -0.54 -0.18
C VAL A 125 16.07 0.64 0.59
N ILE A 126 15.22 0.37 1.58
CA ILE A 126 14.71 1.36 2.52
C ILE A 126 15.50 1.25 3.85
N LEU A 127 16.00 2.37 4.37
CA LEU A 127 16.76 2.40 5.66
C LEU A 127 15.88 2.45 6.90
N TYR A 128 14.58 2.44 6.70
CA TYR A 128 13.59 2.57 7.75
C TYR A 128 12.82 1.26 7.88
N GLN A 129 12.83 0.69 9.09
CA GLN A 129 11.98 -0.43 9.46
C GLN A 129 10.74 0.12 10.18
N SER A 130 9.56 -0.27 9.71
CA SER A 130 8.31 0.28 10.22
C SER A 130 7.81 -0.46 11.46
N PRO A 131 7.72 0.18 12.64
CA PRO A 131 7.13 -0.46 13.80
C PRO A 131 5.61 -0.70 13.61
N ILE A 132 4.92 0.18 12.90
CA ILE A 132 3.46 0.11 12.69
C ILE A 132 3.13 -1.05 11.74
N ILE A 133 3.80 -1.15 10.58
CA ILE A 133 3.56 -2.26 9.65
C ILE A 133 3.96 -3.60 10.30
N ASN A 134 5.07 -3.64 11.03
CA ASN A 134 5.52 -4.87 11.69
C ASN A 134 4.46 -5.42 12.66
N VAL A 135 3.86 -4.56 13.47
CA VAL A 135 2.91 -4.97 14.51
C VAL A 135 1.51 -5.18 13.95
N GLU A 136 0.92 -4.20 13.28
CA GLU A 136 -0.50 -4.24 12.89
C GLU A 136 -0.79 -5.16 11.70
N THR A 137 0.23 -5.52 10.93
CA THR A 137 0.01 -6.24 9.66
C THR A 137 0.55 -7.66 9.68
N ILE A 138 1.67 -7.89 10.38
CA ILE A 138 2.45 -9.13 10.27
C ILE A 138 2.39 -9.97 11.54
N ASN A 139 2.42 -9.38 12.73
CA ASN A 139 2.27 -10.14 13.98
C ASN A 139 0.85 -10.73 14.17
N ASP A 140 -0.17 -10.10 13.58
CA ASP A 140 -1.54 -10.63 13.52
C ASP A 140 -1.70 -11.85 12.58
N LEU A 141 -0.61 -12.35 11.97
CA LEU A 141 -0.60 -13.54 11.10
C LEU A 141 0.05 -14.77 11.75
N GLN A 142 0.70 -14.62 12.92
CA GLN A 142 1.29 -15.71 13.71
C GLN A 142 0.32 -16.19 14.79
#